data_AF-A0A8T4SXE5-F1
#
_entry.id   AF-A0A8T4SXE5-F1
#
_cell.length_a   1.000
_cell.length_b   1.000
_cell.length_c   1.000
_cell.angle_alpha   90.00
_cell.angle_beta   90.00
_cell.angle_gamma   90.00
#
_symmetry.space_group_name_H-M   'P 1'
#
loop_
_entity.id
_entity.type
_entity.pdbx_description
1 polymer ?
#
loop_
_entity_poly.entity_id
_entity_poly.type
_entity_poly.pdbx_seq_one_letter_code
_entity_poly.pdbx_strand_id
1 'polypeptide(L)'
;MNTITIVYLGLYLVVLAGITWASSRRETPEEYINSSKNLSASASTWTTFASLLTGYNFVLGVTFSYLYGFWYLMVFVGAGMAFVVLYLFYKKRLSLLQKKHDLLSIGDYFGLQYGSLSKLFVNLILCGGLLLFLILQMFVNTGLFSALLGVEKITAL
;
A
#
# COMPACT_ATOMS: atom_id res chain seq x y z
N MET A 1 14.60 -10.42 -24.66
CA MET A 1 14.35 -11.09 -23.37
C MET A 1 14.52 -12.60 -23.54
N ASN A 2 15.08 -13.30 -22.55
CA ASN A 2 15.36 -14.74 -22.67
C ASN A 2 14.05 -15.55 -22.51
N THR A 3 13.84 -16.62 -23.28
CA THR A 3 12.58 -17.43 -23.27
C THR A 3 12.21 -17.92 -21.87
N ILE A 4 13.22 -18.27 -21.08
CA ILE A 4 13.09 -18.71 -19.68
C ILE A 4 12.44 -17.61 -18.81
N THR A 5 12.81 -16.35 -18.99
CA THR A 5 12.27 -15.22 -18.22
C THR A 5 10.78 -15.02 -18.50
N ILE A 6 10.35 -15.19 -19.75
CA ILE A 6 8.94 -15.07 -20.15
C ILE A 6 8.11 -16.17 -19.48
N VAL A 7 8.62 -17.41 -19.45
CA VAL A 7 7.93 -18.54 -18.82
C VAL A 7 7.74 -18.31 -17.31
N TYR A 8 8.78 -17.85 -16.61
CA TYR A 8 8.67 -17.54 -15.18
C TYR A 8 7.70 -16.40 -14.89
N LEU A 9 7.72 -15.34 -15.70
CA LEU A 9 6.79 -14.22 -15.57
C LEU A 9 5.34 -14.69 -15.79
N GLY A 10 5.10 -15.51 -16.82
CA GLY A 10 3.78 -16.07 -17.10
C GLY A 10 3.28 -16.95 -15.96
N LEU A 11 4.13 -17.83 -15.42
CA LEU A 11 3.78 -18.69 -14.29
C LEU A 11 3.42 -17.87 -13.05
N TYR A 12 4.19 -16.82 -12.76
CA TYR A 12 3.92 -15.91 -11.64
C TYR A 12 2.56 -15.24 -11.76
N LEU A 13 2.22 -14.71 -12.94
CA LEU A 13 0.93 -14.07 -13.21
C LEU A 13 -0.24 -15.06 -13.08
N VAL A 14 -0.08 -16.30 -13.56
CA VAL A 14 -1.11 -17.35 -13.44
C VAL A 14 -1.36 -17.72 -11.99
N VAL A 15 -0.30 -17.87 -11.18
CA VAL A 15 -0.44 -18.15 -9.74
C VAL A 15 -1.16 -17.00 -9.04
N LEU A 16 -0.78 -15.75 -9.31
CA LEU A 16 -1.45 -14.58 -8.75
C LEU A 16 -2.93 -14.49 -9.15
N ALA A 17 -3.25 -14.75 -10.41
CA ALA A 17 -4.62 -14.78 -10.89
C ALA A 17 -5.43 -15.87 -10.20
N GLY A 18 -4.85 -17.07 -10.03
CA GLY A 18 -5.47 -18.19 -9.32
C GLY A 18 -5.76 -17.89 -7.85
N ILE A 19 -4.80 -17.27 -7.14
CA ILE A 19 -4.98 -16.86 -5.74
C ILE A 19 -6.07 -15.79 -5.64
N THR A 20 -6.01 -14.75 -6.50
CA THR A 20 -7.00 -13.66 -6.52
C THR A 20 -8.41 -14.19 -6.82
N TRP A 21 -8.54 -15.11 -7.78
CA TRP A 21 -9.81 -15.73 -8.13
C TRP A 21 -10.39 -16.58 -6.99
N ALA A 22 -9.53 -17.37 -6.32
CA ALA A 22 -9.94 -18.18 -5.18
C ALA A 22 -10.35 -17.31 -3.98
N SER A 23 -9.68 -16.19 -3.77
CA SER A 23 -10.00 -15.22 -2.71
C SER A 23 -11.30 -14.47 -3.01
N SER A 24 -11.49 -14.01 -4.25
CA SER A 24 -12.67 -13.26 -4.67
C SER A 24 -13.98 -14.03 -4.51
N ARG A 25 -13.95 -15.36 -4.55
CA ARG A 25 -15.14 -16.20 -4.31
C ARG A 25 -15.59 -16.28 -2.86
N ARG A 26 -14.77 -15.83 -1.91
CA ARG A 26 -15.01 -16.00 -0.47
C ARG A 26 -15.43 -14.74 0.26
N GLU A 27 -15.54 -13.60 -0.42
CA GLU A 27 -15.80 -12.32 0.23
C GLU A 27 -17.16 -11.73 -0.19
N THR A 28 -18.02 -11.52 0.81
CA THR A 28 -19.15 -10.58 0.69
C THR A 28 -18.66 -9.14 0.84
N PRO A 29 -19.35 -8.10 0.30
CA PRO A 29 -18.90 -6.71 0.39
C PRO A 29 -18.66 -6.23 1.84
N GLU A 30 -19.46 -6.74 2.78
CA GLU A 30 -19.33 -6.45 4.21
C GLU A 30 -18.13 -7.18 4.84
N GLU A 31 -17.84 -8.40 4.41
CA GLU A 31 -16.60 -9.11 4.78
C GLU A 31 -15.37 -8.47 4.17
N TYR A 32 -15.43 -7.91 2.97
CA TYR A 32 -14.29 -7.24 2.35
C TYR A 32 -13.81 -6.05 3.21
N ILE A 33 -14.77 -5.25 3.69
CA ILE A 33 -14.49 -4.08 4.54
C ILE A 33 -14.09 -4.52 5.96
N ASN A 34 -14.72 -5.55 6.52
CA ASN A 34 -14.45 -6.03 7.87
C ASN A 34 -13.32 -7.07 7.98
N SER A 35 -12.80 -7.60 6.86
CA SER A 35 -11.74 -8.62 6.82
C SER A 35 -10.49 -8.18 7.58
N SER A 36 -10.23 -6.87 7.57
CA SER A 36 -9.15 -6.21 8.31
C SER A 36 -9.21 -6.45 9.83
N LYS A 37 -10.39 -6.72 10.41
CA LYS A 37 -10.57 -6.99 11.84
C LYS A 37 -10.20 -8.43 12.24
N ASN A 38 -10.27 -9.37 11.30
CA ASN A 38 -10.04 -10.79 11.54
C ASN A 38 -8.62 -11.25 11.16
N LEU A 39 -7.76 -10.35 10.69
CA LEU A 39 -6.37 -10.66 10.38
C LEU A 39 -5.56 -10.85 11.67
N SER A 40 -4.80 -11.94 11.75
CA SER A 40 -3.79 -12.11 12.79
C SER A 40 -2.80 -10.95 12.76
N ALA A 41 -2.31 -10.52 13.93
CA ALA A 41 -1.39 -9.39 14.05
C ALA A 41 -0.14 -9.54 13.15
N SER A 42 0.33 -10.77 12.94
CA SER A 42 1.44 -11.06 12.03
C SER A 42 1.05 -10.85 10.57
N ALA A 43 -0.12 -11.33 10.14
CA ALA A 43 -0.63 -11.14 8.79
C ALA A 43 -0.86 -9.66 8.49
N SER A 44 -1.44 -8.90 9.42
CA SER A 44 -1.62 -7.44 9.28
C SER A 44 -0.29 -6.72 9.10
N THR A 45 0.74 -7.09 9.87
CA THR A 45 2.08 -6.50 9.74
C THR A 45 2.69 -6.77 8.37
N TRP A 46 2.61 -8.01 7.87
CA TRP A 46 3.12 -8.37 6.55
C TRP A 46 2.35 -7.67 5.42
N THR A 47 1.03 -7.56 5.53
CA THR A 47 0.22 -6.83 4.55
C THR A 47 0.57 -5.34 4.54
N THR A 48 0.71 -4.71 5.71
CA THR A 48 1.15 -3.31 5.79
C THR A 48 2.56 -3.13 5.21
N PHE A 49 3.48 -4.06 5.50
CA PHE A 49 4.83 -4.02 4.96
C PHE A 49 4.85 -4.19 3.43
N ALA A 50 4.07 -5.12 2.90
CA ALA A 50 3.92 -5.32 1.46
C ALA A 50 3.33 -4.07 0.77
N SER A 51 2.34 -3.42 1.39
CA SER A 51 1.77 -2.17 0.89
C SER A 51 2.77 -1.01 0.86
N LEU A 52 3.77 -1.02 1.74
CA LEU A 52 4.85 -0.02 1.73
C LEU A 52 5.89 -0.33 0.64
N LEU A 53 6.12 -1.59 0.31
CA LEU A 53 7.07 -2.01 -0.74
C LEU A 53 6.41 -1.96 -2.12
N THR A 54 6.41 -0.77 -2.71
CA THR A 54 5.93 -0.53 -4.08
C THR A 54 7.08 -0.46 -5.09
N GLY A 55 6.78 -0.71 -6.36
CA GLY A 55 7.76 -0.54 -7.45
C GLY A 55 8.29 0.91 -7.53
N TYR A 56 7.48 1.89 -7.13
CA TYR A 56 7.91 3.27 -6.93
C TYR A 56 9.05 3.40 -5.91
N ASN A 57 8.89 2.82 -4.72
CA ASN A 57 9.92 2.85 -3.68
C ASN A 57 11.19 2.07 -4.09
N PHE A 58 11.05 1.04 -4.93
CA PHE A 58 12.21 0.35 -5.49
C PHE A 58 13.03 1.25 -6.42
N VAL A 59 12.39 1.89 -7.40
CA VAL A 59 13.08 2.78 -8.35
C VAL A 59 13.70 3.97 -7.64
N LEU A 60 12.92 4.67 -6.81
CA LEU A 60 13.44 5.78 -6.01
C LEU A 60 14.54 5.32 -5.07
N GLY A 61 14.40 4.14 -4.49
CA GLY A 61 15.39 3.60 -3.57
C GLY A 61 16.73 3.40 -4.24
N VAL A 62 16.74 2.83 -5.46
CA VAL A 62 17.96 2.68 -6.25
C VAL A 62 18.51 4.03 -6.69
N THR A 63 17.66 4.94 -7.19
CA THR A 63 18.08 6.27 -7.64
C THR A 63 18.68 7.09 -6.50
N PHE A 64 18.05 7.13 -5.33
CA PHE A 64 18.55 7.87 -4.19
C PHE A 64 19.75 7.20 -3.52
N SER A 65 19.83 5.87 -3.53
CA SER A 65 21.06 5.18 -3.10
C SER A 65 22.22 5.48 -4.04
N TYR A 66 21.97 5.66 -5.34
CA TYR A 66 23.00 6.09 -6.30
C TYR A 66 23.43 7.55 -6.06
N LEU A 67 22.49 8.46 -5.79
CA LEU A 67 22.77 9.88 -5.61
C LEU A 67 23.34 10.23 -4.23
N TYR A 68 22.80 9.64 -3.17
CA TYR A 68 23.09 9.98 -1.77
C TYR A 68 23.81 8.86 -1.01
N GLY A 69 24.08 7.73 -1.67
CA GLY A 69 24.76 6.59 -1.05
C GLY A 69 23.98 6.01 0.13
N PHE A 70 24.72 5.57 1.14
CA PHE A 70 24.18 4.97 2.37
C PHE A 70 23.25 5.92 3.15
N TRP A 71 23.36 7.24 2.96
CA TRP A 71 22.58 8.22 3.72
C TRP A 71 21.07 8.11 3.46
N TYR A 72 20.67 7.61 2.30
CA TYR A 72 19.25 7.37 1.99
C TYR A 72 18.57 6.40 2.97
N LEU A 73 19.31 5.45 3.56
CA LEU A 73 18.75 4.54 4.57
C LEU A 73 18.21 5.26 5.81
N MET A 74 18.72 6.47 6.11
CA MET A 74 18.21 7.28 7.22
C MET A 74 16.74 7.68 7.01
N VAL A 75 16.27 7.77 5.76
CA VAL A 75 14.86 8.04 5.46
C VAL A 75 13.97 6.88 5.94
N PHE A 76 14.37 5.63 5.70
CA PHE A 76 13.63 4.47 6.18
C PHE A 76 13.70 4.32 7.69
N VAL A 77 14.86 4.58 8.28
CA VAL A 77 15.03 4.56 9.74
C VAL A 77 14.14 5.62 10.39
N GLY A 78 14.10 6.84 9.84
CA GLY A 78 13.24 7.92 10.29
C GLY A 78 11.75 7.58 10.15
N ALA A 79 11.34 7.02 9.01
CA ALA A 79 9.97 6.56 8.80
C ALA A 79 9.58 5.45 9.80
N GLY A 80 10.46 4.47 10.02
CA GLY A 80 10.25 3.41 11.00
C GLY A 80 10.10 3.95 12.42
N MET A 81 10.97 4.88 12.83
CA MET A 81 10.85 5.56 14.12
C MET A 81 9.53 6.33 14.25
N ALA A 82 9.11 7.05 13.21
CA ALA A 82 7.83 7.77 13.22
C ALA A 82 6.64 6.82 13.45
N PHE A 83 6.62 5.66 12.80
CA PHE A 83 5.59 4.64 13.03
C PHE A 83 5.61 4.12 14.48
N VAL A 84 6.79 3.86 15.05
CA VAL A 84 6.91 3.42 16.45
C VAL A 84 6.38 4.48 17.41
N VAL A 85 6.76 5.75 17.20
CA VAL A 85 6.29 6.86 18.03
C VAL A 85 4.76 6.98 17.92
N LEU A 86 4.21 7.00 16.71
CA LEU A 86 2.76 7.06 16.52
C LEU A 86 2.04 5.89 17.19
N TYR A 87 2.58 4.68 17.09
CA TYR A 87 2.03 3.51 17.77
C TYR A 87 2.01 3.68 19.29
N LEU A 88 3.11 4.12 19.89
CA LEU A 88 3.21 4.29 21.35
C LEU A 88 2.22 5.34 21.88
N PHE A 89 2.08 6.46 21.19
CA PHE A 89 1.17 7.54 21.61
C PHE A 89 -0.30 7.19 21.40
N TYR A 90 -0.64 6.58 20.26
CA TYR A 90 -2.04 6.43 19.86
C TYR A 90 -2.62 5.03 20.09
N LYS A 91 -1.82 4.00 20.39
CA LYS A 91 -2.32 2.62 20.62
C LYS A 91 -3.45 2.55 21.64
N LYS A 92 -3.30 3.19 22.81
CA LYS A 92 -4.31 3.13 23.87
C LYS A 92 -5.59 3.85 23.46
N ARG A 93 -5.47 5.02 22.83
CA ARG A 93 -6.61 5.85 22.42
C ARG A 93 -7.38 5.21 21.26
N LEU A 94 -6.69 4.73 20.23
CA LEU A 94 -7.29 4.03 19.09
C LEU A 94 -7.96 2.72 19.51
N SER A 95 -7.34 1.94 20.41
CA SER A 95 -7.93 0.68 20.88
C SER A 95 -9.23 0.90 21.65
N LEU A 96 -9.31 1.96 22.47
CA LEU A 96 -10.53 2.31 23.20
C LEU A 96 -11.63 2.86 22.27
N LEU A 97 -11.24 3.64 21.27
CA LEU A 97 -12.18 4.20 20.30
C LEU A 97 -12.73 3.14 19.36
N GLN A 98 -11.89 2.24 18.83
CA GLN A 98 -12.33 1.10 18.01
C GLN A 98 -13.34 0.21 18.73
N LYS A 99 -13.21 0.02 20.05
CA LYS A 99 -14.17 -0.76 20.84
C LYS A 99 -15.52 -0.08 21.03
N LYS A 100 -15.58 1.26 20.96
CA LYS A 100 -16.79 2.06 21.25
C LYS A 100 -17.52 2.53 20.00
N HIS A 101 -16.76 2.86 18.96
CA HIS A 101 -17.26 3.35 17.69
C HIS A 101 -16.55 2.52 16.64
N ASP A 102 -17.30 1.78 15.84
CA ASP A 102 -16.75 0.87 14.85
C ASP A 102 -16.00 1.64 13.74
N LEU A 103 -14.76 2.02 14.04
CA LEU A 103 -13.94 2.90 13.22
C LEU A 103 -13.33 2.08 12.07
N LEU A 104 -13.82 2.32 10.85
CA LEU A 104 -13.36 1.66 9.64
C LEU A 104 -12.31 2.50 8.89
N SER A 105 -12.38 3.83 8.99
CA SER A 105 -11.46 4.76 8.32
C SER A 105 -10.84 5.79 9.28
N ILE A 106 -9.67 6.31 8.90
CA ILE A 106 -9.07 7.49 9.53
C ILE A 106 -10.05 8.68 9.49
N GLY A 107 -10.82 8.82 8.41
CA GLY A 107 -11.85 9.86 8.29
C GLY A 107 -12.97 9.73 9.32
N ASP A 108 -13.30 8.51 9.77
CA ASP A 108 -14.30 8.31 10.83
C ASP A 108 -13.80 8.81 12.17
N TYR A 109 -12.50 8.65 12.46
CA TYR A 109 -11.88 9.20 13.66
C TYR A 109 -11.97 10.73 13.69
N PHE A 110 -11.64 11.39 12.57
CA PHE A 110 -11.79 12.85 12.46
C PHE A 110 -13.26 13.29 12.44
N GLY A 111 -14.15 12.45 11.93
CA GLY A 111 -15.60 12.66 12.00
C GLY A 111 -16.13 12.67 13.43
N LEU A 112 -15.67 11.76 14.27
CA LEU A 112 -16.04 11.70 15.69
C LEU A 112 -15.48 12.89 16.48
N GLN A 113 -14.28 13.37 16.13
CA GLN A 113 -13.60 14.42 16.89
C GLN A 113 -13.99 15.84 16.43
N TYR A 114 -14.29 16.04 15.14
CA TYR A 114 -14.48 17.37 14.53
C TYR A 114 -15.73 17.49 13.64
N GLY A 115 -16.61 16.49 13.63
CA GLY A 115 -17.90 16.51 12.91
C GLY A 115 -17.85 15.98 11.47
N SER A 116 -19.03 15.87 10.85
CA SER A 116 -19.24 15.21 9.55
C SER A 116 -18.54 15.90 8.37
N LEU A 117 -18.40 17.23 8.40
CA LEU A 117 -17.67 17.99 7.39
C LEU A 117 -16.19 17.63 7.38
N SER A 118 -15.57 17.54 8.56
CA SER A 118 -14.16 17.16 8.71
C SER A 118 -13.89 15.75 8.19
N LYS A 119 -14.81 14.80 8.42
CA LYS A 119 -14.75 13.44 7.83
C LYS A 119 -14.72 13.49 6.30
N LEU A 120 -15.59 14.29 5.69
CA LEU A 120 -15.68 14.40 4.24
C LEU A 120 -14.40 15.00 3.63
N PHE A 121 -13.87 16.07 4.22
CA PHE A 121 -12.62 16.69 3.77
C PHE A 121 -11.43 15.73 3.88
N VAL A 122 -11.28 15.04 5.03
CA VAL A 122 -10.18 14.09 5.23
C VAL A 122 -10.29 12.93 4.23
N ASN A 123 -11.48 12.36 4.04
CA ASN A 123 -11.67 11.30 3.06
C ASN A 123 -11.40 11.77 1.62
N LEU A 124 -11.81 12.98 1.24
CA LEU A 124 -11.52 13.55 -0.08
C LEU A 124 -10.02 13.73 -0.31
N ILE A 125 -9.31 14.28 0.68
CA ILE A 125 -7.85 14.46 0.61
C ILE A 125 -7.15 13.10 0.51
N LEU A 126 -7.57 12.11 1.30
CA LEU A 126 -7.02 10.76 1.24
C LEU A 126 -7.28 10.10 -0.12
N CYS A 127 -8.51 10.16 -0.63
CA CYS A 127 -8.84 9.62 -1.95
C CYS A 127 -8.03 10.32 -3.07
N GLY A 128 -7.94 11.65 -3.04
CA GLY A 128 -7.15 12.41 -4.02
C GLY A 128 -5.66 12.08 -3.93
N GLY A 129 -5.11 12.01 -2.72
CA GLY A 129 -3.72 11.64 -2.49
C GLY A 129 -3.40 10.21 -2.96
N LEU A 130 -4.29 9.25 -2.68
CA LEU A 130 -4.17 7.87 -3.15
C LEU A 130 -4.25 7.77 -4.67
N LEU A 131 -5.14 8.52 -5.32
CA LEU A 131 -5.23 8.57 -6.78
C LEU A 131 -3.95 9.11 -7.41
N LEU A 132 -3.42 10.23 -6.89
CA LEU A 132 -2.14 10.78 -7.35
C LEU A 132 -1.00 9.79 -7.15
N PHE A 133 -0.96 9.13 -5.99
CA PHE A 133 0.02 8.10 -5.70
C PHE A 133 -0.07 6.91 -6.66
N LEU A 134 -1.28 6.43 -6.96
CA LEU A 134 -1.51 5.35 -7.92
C LEU A 134 -1.07 5.74 -9.34
N ILE A 135 -1.38 6.96 -9.78
CA ILE A 135 -0.93 7.47 -11.08
C ILE A 135 0.61 7.47 -11.15
N LEU A 136 1.26 7.99 -10.11
CA LEU A 136 2.73 8.02 -10.02
C LEU A 136 3.32 6.61 -10.01
N GLN A 137 2.71 5.70 -9.26
CA GLN A 137 3.12 4.30 -9.18
C GLN A 137 2.98 3.60 -10.54
N MET A 138 1.88 3.82 -11.26
CA MET A 138 1.69 3.28 -12.61
C MET A 138 2.73 3.86 -13.58
N PHE A 139 2.95 5.17 -13.56
CA PHE A 139 3.94 5.81 -14.42
C PHE A 139 5.36 5.25 -14.23
N VAL A 140 5.79 5.09 -12.98
CA VAL A 140 7.11 4.51 -12.67
C VAL A 140 7.18 3.05 -13.06
N ASN A 141 6.15 2.26 -12.75
CA ASN A 141 6.11 0.84 -13.12
C ASN A 141 6.14 0.64 -14.64
N THR A 142 5.35 1.40 -15.41
CA THR A 142 5.37 1.36 -16.88
C THR A 142 6.75 1.71 -17.42
N GLY A 143 7.45 2.69 -16.84
CA GLY A 143 8.85 2.99 -17.19
C GLY A 143 9.80 1.82 -16.90
N LEU A 144 9.63 1.17 -15.74
CA LEU A 144 10.41 0.01 -15.31
C LEU A 144 10.18 -1.20 -16.24
N PHE A 145 8.92 -1.52 -16.52
CA PHE A 145 8.55 -2.62 -17.42
C PHE A 145 8.96 -2.35 -18.85
N SER A 146 8.84 -1.12 -19.35
CA SER A 146 9.33 -0.75 -20.68
C SER A 146 10.85 -0.93 -20.80
N ALA A 147 11.62 -0.53 -19.77
CA ALA A 147 13.06 -0.73 -19.72
C ALA A 147 13.48 -2.22 -19.62
N LEU A 148 12.71 -3.03 -18.89
CA LEU A 148 13.00 -4.46 -18.71
C LEU A 148 12.55 -5.32 -19.89
N LEU A 149 11.38 -5.03 -20.47
CA LEU A 149 10.76 -5.83 -21.54
C LEU A 149 11.16 -5.36 -22.93
N GLY A 150 11.71 -4.14 -23.06
CA GLY A 150 12.03 -3.53 -24.35
C GLY A 150 10.80 -3.18 -25.20
N VAL A 151 9.63 -3.09 -24.56
CA VAL A 151 8.33 -2.80 -25.20
C VAL A 151 8.02 -1.30 -25.05
N GLU A 152 7.48 -0.66 -26.08
CA GLU A 152 7.10 0.75 -26.06
C GLU A 152 6.14 1.08 -24.90
N LYS A 153 6.32 2.26 -24.29
CA LYS A 153 5.61 2.69 -23.06
C LYS A 153 4.08 2.61 -23.09
N ILE A 154 3.47 2.54 -24.28
CA ILE A 154 2.02 2.62 -24.47
C ILE A 154 1.33 1.27 -24.23
N THR A 155 2.02 0.14 -24.45
CA THR A 155 1.47 -1.22 -24.21
C THR A 155 1.82 -1.78 -22.83
N ALA A 156 2.58 -1.02 -22.03
CA ALA A 156 2.95 -1.35 -20.64
C ALA A 156 2.07 -0.63 -19.60
N LEU A 157 0.90 -0.16 -20.02
CA LEU A 157 -0.13 0.51 -19.21
C LEU A 157 -1.26 -0.48 -18.89
#